data_AF-A0A819YW13-F1
#
_entry.id   AF-A0A819YW13-F1
#
_cell.length_a   1.000
_cell.length_b   1.000
_cell.length_c   1.000
_cell.angle_alpha   90.00
_cell.angle_beta   90.00
_cell.angle_gamma   90.00
#
_symmetry.space_group_name_H-M   'P 1'
#
loop_
_entity.id
_entity.type
_entity.pdbx_description
1 polymer ?
#
loop_
_entity_poly.entity_id
_entity_poly.type
_entity_poly.pdbx_seq_one_letter_code
_entity_poly.pdbx_strand_id
1 'polypeptide(L)'
;LQALTELNPERHWNFVKIDINLNELQHYRESIIKNVIYPCSTVLDDSIGSALWFAARGNGILHQDNVPYESLAEVLLSGLGADEQLAGYSRHRRTFETGGWKALENELDMEMNRISKRNLGRDDRVISSLGKEVRFPFLDEQFVNYLRSIPIWLTADLRLARGIGEKYLLRYVARHYLSLEQSSKYPKRAIQFGSRIAKLESRKEKASDQCSRLTTTNNNTMNDEE
;
A
#
# COMPACT_ATOMS: atom_id res chain seq x y z
N LEU A 1 -5.91 3.48 16.57
CA LEU A 1 -5.62 4.57 17.51
C LEU A 1 -5.43 4.03 18.92
N GLN A 2 -6.44 3.38 19.52
CA GLN A 2 -6.36 2.81 20.87
C GLN A 2 -5.06 2.04 21.15
N ALA A 3 -4.72 1.01 20.37
CA ALA A 3 -3.50 0.23 20.59
C ALA A 3 -2.19 1.05 20.48
N LEU A 4 -2.18 2.14 19.70
CA LEU A 4 -1.01 3.04 19.60
C LEU A 4 -0.91 3.96 20.83
N THR A 5 -2.05 4.44 21.33
CA THR A 5 -2.13 5.21 22.57
C THR A 5 -1.72 4.38 23.78
N GLU A 6 -2.16 3.12 23.85
CA GLU A 6 -1.72 2.20 24.90
C GLU A 6 -0.22 1.90 24.83
N LEU A 7 0.32 1.73 23.61
CA LEU A 7 1.75 1.45 23.41
C LEU A 7 2.65 2.65 23.75
N ASN A 8 2.21 3.87 23.45
CA ASN A 8 2.95 5.10 23.74
C ASN A 8 1.98 6.18 24.25
N PRO A 9 1.66 6.18 25.56
CA PRO A 9 0.64 7.06 26.14
C PRO A 9 1.04 8.54 26.14
N GLU A 10 2.34 8.82 26.30
CA GLU A 10 2.88 10.18 26.28
C GLU A 10 2.93 10.80 24.87
N ARG A 11 2.75 9.98 23.82
CA ARG A 11 2.75 10.46 22.45
C ARG A 11 1.37 10.99 22.08
N HIS A 12 1.31 12.22 21.61
CA HIS A 12 0.11 12.76 21.00
C HIS A 12 -0.14 12.12 19.63
N TRP A 13 -1.28 11.44 19.47
CA TRP A 13 -1.64 10.72 18.25
C TRP A 13 -2.81 11.39 17.52
N ASN A 14 -2.52 11.99 16.37
CA ASN A 14 -3.54 12.57 15.50
C ASN A 14 -4.05 11.54 14.48
N PHE A 15 -5.29 11.08 14.66
CA PHE A 15 -5.96 10.27 13.66
C PHE A 15 -6.78 11.17 12.72
N VAL A 16 -6.29 11.36 11.51
CA VAL A 16 -6.92 12.21 10.49
C VAL A 16 -7.72 11.32 9.53
N LYS A 17 -9.03 11.57 9.44
CA LYS A 17 -9.93 10.91 8.49
C LYS A 17 -9.88 11.64 7.16
N ILE A 18 -9.48 10.95 6.10
CA ILE A 18 -9.38 11.51 4.75
C ILE A 18 -10.48 10.85 3.90
N ASP A 19 -11.69 11.39 4.04
CA ASP A 19 -12.88 10.89 3.34
C ASP A 19 -13.10 11.71 2.07
N ILE A 20 -12.89 11.09 0.91
CA ILE A 20 -12.90 11.75 -0.40
C ILE A 20 -14.16 11.35 -1.16
N ASN A 21 -14.87 12.32 -1.73
CA ASN A 21 -16.03 12.06 -2.58
C ASN A 21 -15.60 11.85 -4.05
N LEU A 22 -16.55 11.39 -4.88
CA LEU A 22 -16.26 11.07 -6.28
C LEU A 22 -15.78 12.28 -7.10
N ASN A 23 -16.39 13.45 -6.89
CA ASN A 23 -16.02 14.66 -7.63
C ASN A 23 -14.59 15.10 -7.32
N GLU A 24 -14.21 15.06 -6.04
CA GLU A 24 -12.85 15.39 -5.62
C GLU A 24 -11.83 14.38 -6.17
N LEU A 25 -12.15 13.08 -6.13
CA LEU A 25 -11.32 12.04 -6.74
C LEU A 25 -11.10 12.32 -8.24
N GLN A 26 -12.18 12.58 -8.99
CA GLN A 26 -12.10 12.83 -10.42
C GLN A 26 -11.30 14.10 -10.75
N HIS A 27 -11.51 15.17 -9.98
CA HIS A 27 -10.80 16.43 -10.16
C HIS A 27 -9.28 16.26 -9.98
N TYR A 28 -8.83 15.71 -8.84
CA TYR A 28 -7.40 15.52 -8.59
C TYR A 28 -6.78 14.44 -9.46
N ARG A 29 -7.57 13.42 -9.83
CA ARG A 29 -7.11 12.41 -10.78
C ARG A 29 -6.72 13.04 -12.12
N GLU A 30 -7.62 13.86 -12.67
CA GLU A 30 -7.45 14.46 -13.97
C GLU A 30 -6.35 15.53 -13.99
N SER A 31 -6.26 16.33 -12.92
CA SER A 31 -5.30 17.45 -12.85
C SER A 31 -3.88 17.03 -12.46
N ILE A 32 -3.74 16.05 -11.57
CA ILE A 32 -2.44 15.73 -10.94
C ILE A 32 -2.13 14.23 -11.00
N ILE A 33 -3.00 13.39 -10.43
CA ILE A 33 -2.64 12.00 -10.08
C ILE A 33 -2.30 11.18 -11.34
N LYS A 34 -3.03 11.37 -12.45
CA LYS A 34 -2.75 10.64 -13.70
C LYS A 34 -1.32 10.85 -14.21
N ASN A 35 -0.81 12.08 -14.07
CA ASN A 35 0.51 12.47 -14.57
C ASN A 35 1.63 11.87 -13.70
N VAL A 36 1.43 11.80 -12.37
CA VAL A 36 2.45 11.29 -11.44
C VAL A 36 2.44 9.76 -11.35
N ILE A 37 1.32 9.10 -11.69
CA ILE A 37 1.26 7.63 -11.79
C ILE A 37 2.03 7.13 -13.02
N TYR A 38 2.04 7.87 -14.14
CA TYR A 38 2.74 7.50 -15.38
C TYR A 38 4.19 7.04 -15.12
N PRO A 39 4.68 5.94 -15.75
CA PRO A 39 4.09 5.22 -16.88
C PRO A 39 3.15 4.07 -16.48
N CYS A 40 2.85 3.91 -15.19
CA CYS A 40 1.85 2.95 -14.75
C CYS A 40 0.48 3.38 -15.28
N SER A 41 -0.33 2.42 -15.71
CA SER A 41 -1.56 2.75 -16.45
C SER A 41 -2.68 1.72 -16.31
N THR A 42 -2.58 0.82 -15.34
CA THR A 42 -3.66 -0.15 -15.05
C THR A 42 -4.66 0.41 -14.04
N VAL A 43 -5.85 -0.20 -13.96
CA VAL A 43 -6.88 0.15 -12.96
C VAL A 43 -6.37 -0.02 -11.52
N LEU A 44 -5.50 -1.00 -11.29
CA LEU A 44 -4.83 -1.18 -10.01
C LEU A 44 -3.92 0.01 -9.67
N ASP A 45 -3.16 0.49 -10.66
CA ASP A 45 -2.25 1.62 -10.47
C ASP A 45 -3.01 2.89 -10.15
N ASP A 46 -4.10 3.18 -10.87
CA ASP A 46 -5.02 4.28 -10.57
C ASP A 46 -5.53 4.19 -9.13
N SER A 47 -6.03 3.02 -8.73
CA SER A 47 -6.64 2.82 -7.42
C SER A 47 -5.64 2.98 -6.27
N ILE A 48 -4.45 2.37 -6.39
CA ILE A 48 -3.42 2.47 -5.34
C ILE A 48 -2.82 3.88 -5.32
N GLY A 49 -2.43 4.41 -6.49
CA GLY A 49 -1.82 5.72 -6.61
C GLY A 49 -2.74 6.83 -6.11
N SER A 50 -4.02 6.80 -6.47
CA SER A 50 -4.99 7.78 -5.97
C SER A 50 -5.19 7.68 -4.46
N ALA A 51 -5.33 6.47 -3.90
CA ALA A 51 -5.47 6.30 -2.45
C ALA A 51 -4.24 6.77 -1.68
N LEU A 52 -3.04 6.49 -2.19
CA LEU A 52 -1.79 6.95 -1.61
C LEU A 52 -1.64 8.47 -1.71
N TRP A 53 -1.99 9.08 -2.83
CA TRP A 53 -1.90 10.52 -3.02
C TRP A 53 -2.76 11.27 -2.00
N PHE A 54 -4.03 10.87 -1.86
CA PHE A 54 -4.92 11.48 -0.86
C PHE A 54 -4.44 11.24 0.57
N ALA A 55 -3.95 10.04 0.88
CA ALA A 55 -3.39 9.75 2.20
C ALA A 55 -2.16 10.62 2.51
N ALA A 56 -1.26 10.78 1.54
CA ALA A 56 -0.03 11.56 1.67
C ALA A 56 -0.30 13.07 1.74
N ARG A 57 -1.33 13.58 1.04
CA ARG A 57 -1.77 14.97 1.12
C ARG A 57 -2.02 15.38 2.57
N GLY A 58 -2.57 14.48 3.38
CA GLY A 58 -2.71 14.69 4.82
C GLY A 58 -3.73 15.76 5.21
N ASN A 59 -4.61 16.14 4.29
CA ASN A 59 -5.73 17.06 4.51
C ASN A 59 -7.02 16.25 4.71
N GLY A 60 -7.65 16.42 5.88
CA GLY A 60 -8.87 15.73 6.27
C GLY A 60 -9.47 16.27 7.57
N ILE A 61 -10.16 15.41 8.31
CA ILE A 61 -10.86 15.77 9.56
C ILE A 61 -10.21 15.03 10.73
N LEU A 62 -9.78 15.76 11.77
CA LEU A 62 -9.25 15.17 12.99
C LEU A 62 -10.34 14.38 13.71
N HIS A 63 -10.05 13.14 14.10
CA HIS A 63 -11.06 12.23 14.66
C HIS A 63 -11.61 12.68 16.01
N GLN A 64 -10.78 13.24 16.89
CA GLN A 64 -11.17 13.61 18.26
C GLN A 64 -12.12 14.80 18.27
N ASP A 65 -11.76 15.87 17.55
CA ASP A 65 -12.49 17.15 17.61
C ASP A 65 -13.42 17.38 16.41
N ASN A 66 -13.35 16.50 15.40
CA ASN A 66 -14.09 16.62 14.15
C ASN A 66 -13.87 17.96 13.42
N VAL A 67 -12.65 18.50 13.51
CA VAL A 67 -12.23 19.75 12.86
C VAL A 67 -11.36 19.50 11.62
N PRO A 68 -11.36 20.41 10.63
CA PRO A 68 -10.40 20.37 9.53
C PRO A 68 -8.96 20.36 10.05
N TYR A 69 -8.14 19.51 9.45
CA TYR A 69 -6.73 19.35 9.81
C TYR A 69 -5.90 19.06 8.56
N GLU A 70 -4.75 19.74 8.48
CA GLU A 70 -3.74 19.51 7.46
C GLU A 70 -2.42 19.13 8.12
N SER A 71 -1.88 17.97 7.75
CA SER A 71 -0.61 17.48 8.26
C SER A 71 0.57 18.15 7.55
N LEU A 72 1.38 18.89 8.32
CA LEU A 72 2.64 19.49 7.88
C LEU A 72 3.81 18.49 7.80
N ALA A 73 3.57 17.20 8.02
CA ALA A 73 4.63 16.20 7.97
C ALA A 73 5.22 16.08 6.55
N GLU A 74 6.52 16.35 6.44
CA GLU A 74 7.31 16.19 5.22
C GLU A 74 7.80 14.75 5.04
N VAL A 75 7.92 13.99 6.14
CA VAL A 75 8.37 12.59 6.13
C VAL A 75 7.21 11.66 6.52
N LEU A 76 6.97 10.65 5.68
CA LEU A 76 5.95 9.62 5.88
C LEU A 76 6.61 8.25 6.14
N LEU A 77 5.97 7.42 6.96
CA LEU A 77 6.39 6.02 7.16
C LEU A 77 5.36 5.09 6.53
N SER A 78 5.81 4.16 5.69
CA SER A 78 4.96 3.18 5.03
C SER A 78 5.36 1.75 5.40
N GLY A 79 4.36 0.91 5.65
CA GLY A 79 4.54 -0.53 5.90
C GLY A 79 4.72 -1.39 4.65
N LEU A 80 4.88 -0.77 3.48
CA LEU A 80 5.12 -1.45 2.21
C LEU A 80 6.41 -2.28 2.27
N GLY A 81 6.41 -3.45 1.62
CA GLY A 81 7.52 -4.39 1.64
C GLY A 81 7.32 -5.51 2.66
N ALA A 82 6.46 -5.32 3.67
CA ALA A 82 6.15 -6.36 4.64
C ALA A 82 5.43 -7.56 4.00
N ASP A 83 4.55 -7.31 3.02
CA ASP A 83 3.77 -8.38 2.39
C ASP A 83 4.61 -9.21 1.42
N GLU A 84 5.49 -8.55 0.65
CA GLU A 84 6.43 -9.16 -0.30
C GLU A 84 7.49 -10.02 0.42
N GLN A 85 7.91 -9.65 1.63
CA GLN A 85 8.93 -10.40 2.38
C GLN A 85 8.37 -11.49 3.30
N LEU A 86 7.17 -11.30 3.85
CA LEU A 86 6.60 -12.16 4.89
C LEU A 86 5.35 -12.92 4.43
N ALA A 87 5.26 -13.18 3.12
CA ALA A 87 4.18 -13.92 2.50
C ALA A 87 2.76 -13.37 2.80
N GLY A 88 2.57 -12.06 2.68
CA GLY A 88 1.32 -11.38 3.03
C GLY A 88 0.16 -11.53 2.03
N TYR A 89 0.43 -11.75 0.75
CA TYR A 89 -0.60 -11.85 -0.29
C TYR A 89 -1.25 -13.24 -0.35
N SER A 90 -2.55 -13.28 -0.69
CA SER A 90 -3.27 -14.56 -0.85
C SER A 90 -2.71 -15.44 -1.96
N ARG A 91 -2.04 -14.86 -2.97
CA ARG A 91 -1.36 -15.62 -4.03
C ARG A 91 -0.20 -16.45 -3.49
N HIS A 92 0.49 -15.98 -2.46
CA HIS A 92 1.61 -16.70 -1.83
C HIS A 92 1.16 -18.05 -1.27
N ARG A 93 -0.02 -18.07 -0.64
CA ARG A 93 -0.65 -19.31 -0.16
C ARG A 93 -0.91 -20.28 -1.31
N ARG A 94 -1.49 -19.81 -2.42
CA ARG A 94 -1.72 -20.65 -3.60
C ARG A 94 -0.40 -21.20 -4.17
N THR A 95 0.64 -20.37 -4.23
CA THR A 95 1.98 -20.81 -4.67
C THR A 95 2.54 -21.90 -3.75
N PHE A 96 2.43 -21.72 -2.44
CA PHE A 96 2.84 -22.71 -1.45
C PHE A 96 2.03 -24.01 -1.56
N GLU A 97 0.71 -23.94 -1.69
CA GLU A 97 -0.16 -25.11 -1.84
C GLU A 97 0.19 -25.93 -3.10
N THR A 98 0.67 -25.26 -4.15
CA THR A 98 0.99 -25.91 -5.43
C THR A 98 2.40 -26.47 -5.48
N GLY A 99 3.39 -25.76 -4.91
CA GLY A 99 4.82 -26.06 -5.11
C GLY A 99 5.66 -26.06 -3.83
N GLY A 100 5.03 -26.01 -2.66
CA GLY A 100 5.68 -26.04 -1.36
C GLY A 100 6.55 -24.82 -1.05
N TRP A 101 7.44 -24.97 -0.07
CA TRP A 101 8.30 -23.89 0.43
C TRP A 101 9.21 -23.31 -0.65
N LYS A 102 9.80 -24.15 -1.51
CA LYS A 102 10.72 -23.70 -2.56
C LYS A 102 10.01 -22.80 -3.59
N ALA A 103 8.80 -23.14 -3.98
CA ALA A 103 8.01 -22.31 -4.89
C ALA A 103 7.65 -20.97 -4.24
N LEU A 104 7.31 -20.97 -2.94
CA LEU A 104 7.05 -19.75 -2.20
C LEU A 104 8.28 -18.84 -2.12
N GLU A 105 9.45 -19.38 -1.76
CA GLU A 105 10.71 -18.61 -1.73
C GLU A 105 10.98 -17.95 -3.08
N ASN A 106 10.88 -18.71 -4.18
CA ASN A 106 11.12 -18.19 -5.52
C ASN A 106 10.13 -17.08 -5.91
N GLU A 107 8.86 -17.19 -5.49
CA GLU A 107 7.85 -16.15 -5.71
C GLU A 107 8.19 -14.87 -4.94
N LEU A 108 8.53 -14.97 -3.64
CA LEU A 108 8.89 -13.81 -2.83
C LEU A 108 10.18 -13.14 -3.36
N ASP A 109 11.18 -13.92 -3.75
CA ASP A 109 12.40 -13.42 -4.39
C ASP A 109 12.10 -12.68 -5.69
N MET A 110 11.22 -13.24 -6.55
CA MET A 110 10.80 -12.58 -7.78
C MET A 110 10.11 -11.24 -7.50
N GLU A 111 9.27 -11.18 -6.47
CA GLU A 111 8.57 -9.95 -6.07
C GLU A 111 9.51 -8.89 -5.54
N MET A 112 10.43 -9.28 -4.65
CA MET A 112 11.44 -8.37 -4.11
C MET A 112 12.32 -7.79 -5.23
N ASN A 113 12.71 -8.61 -6.21
CA ASN A 113 13.45 -8.14 -7.38
C ASN A 113 12.66 -7.17 -8.28
N ARG A 114 11.33 -7.18 -8.22
CA ARG A 114 10.44 -6.34 -9.04
C ARG A 114 9.78 -5.20 -8.27
N ILE A 115 10.00 -5.11 -6.96
CA ILE A 115 9.27 -4.18 -6.08
C ILE A 115 9.48 -2.72 -6.48
N SER A 116 10.69 -2.39 -6.95
CA SER A 116 11.05 -1.06 -7.46
C SER A 116 10.14 -0.64 -8.62
N LYS A 117 9.97 -1.51 -9.61
CA LYS A 117 9.16 -1.24 -10.81
C LYS A 117 7.66 -1.36 -10.55
N ARG A 118 7.23 -2.30 -9.71
CA ARG A 118 5.81 -2.64 -9.52
C ARG A 118 5.10 -1.76 -8.51
N ASN A 119 5.80 -1.33 -7.46
CA ASN A 119 5.21 -0.59 -6.36
C ASN A 119 5.93 0.73 -6.14
N LEU A 120 7.23 0.69 -5.79
CA LEU A 120 7.96 1.86 -5.29
C LEU A 120 7.99 3.01 -6.30
N GLY A 121 8.19 2.73 -7.59
CA GLY A 121 8.27 3.78 -8.60
C GLY A 121 6.97 4.59 -8.75
N ARG A 122 5.80 3.94 -8.63
CA ARG A 122 4.51 4.65 -8.61
C ARG A 122 4.33 5.41 -7.30
N ASP A 123 4.57 4.71 -6.18
CA ASP A 123 4.27 5.22 -4.84
C ASP A 123 5.16 6.42 -4.49
N ASP A 124 6.44 6.38 -4.89
CA ASP A 124 7.39 7.48 -4.75
C ASP A 124 6.95 8.71 -5.55
N ARG A 125 6.70 8.60 -6.86
CA ARG A 125 6.25 9.74 -7.68
C ARG A 125 4.97 10.38 -7.14
N VAL A 126 4.01 9.56 -6.71
CA VAL A 126 2.76 10.02 -6.12
C VAL A 126 3.01 10.85 -4.87
N ILE A 127 3.84 10.35 -3.94
CA ILE A 127 4.08 11.00 -2.65
C ILE A 127 5.00 12.23 -2.83
N SER A 128 6.08 12.08 -3.59
CA SER A 128 7.05 13.14 -3.86
C SER A 128 6.44 14.33 -4.63
N SER A 129 5.37 14.12 -5.39
CA SER A 129 4.61 15.22 -6.03
C SER A 129 4.01 16.23 -5.04
N LEU A 130 3.88 15.84 -3.77
CA LEU A 130 3.39 16.67 -2.67
C LEU A 130 4.52 17.29 -1.85
N GLY A 131 5.78 17.16 -2.29
CA GLY A 131 6.95 17.62 -1.54
C GLY A 131 7.23 16.78 -0.29
N LYS A 132 6.78 15.51 -0.27
CA LYS A 132 6.95 14.61 0.88
C LYS A 132 7.87 13.44 0.54
N GLU A 133 8.69 13.03 1.50
CA GLU A 133 9.55 11.85 1.43
C GLU A 133 8.86 10.68 2.15
N VAL A 134 8.84 9.51 1.53
CA VAL A 134 8.37 8.27 2.20
C VAL A 134 9.54 7.37 2.54
N ARG A 135 9.56 6.88 3.78
CA ARG A 135 10.49 5.86 4.25
C ARG A 135 9.78 4.53 4.42
N PHE A 136 10.48 3.46 4.05
CA PHE A 136 9.98 2.10 4.06
C PHE A 136 10.80 1.25 5.03
N PRO A 137 10.49 1.25 6.34
CA PRO A 137 11.29 0.51 7.33
C PRO A 137 11.45 -0.98 7.03
N PHE A 138 10.44 -1.60 6.38
CA PHE A 138 10.53 -3.00 5.96
C PHE A 138 11.52 -3.21 4.81
N LEU A 139 11.89 -2.18 4.05
CA LEU A 139 12.84 -2.28 2.94
C LEU A 139 14.22 -1.74 3.29
N ASP A 140 14.49 -1.49 4.58
CA ASP A 140 15.85 -1.27 5.06
C ASP A 140 16.72 -2.49 4.74
N GLU A 141 17.91 -2.25 4.18
CA GLU A 141 18.78 -3.32 3.68
C GLU A 141 19.19 -4.31 4.77
N GLN A 142 19.49 -3.82 5.98
CA GLN A 142 19.85 -4.69 7.09
C GLN A 142 18.67 -5.54 7.53
N PHE A 143 17.47 -4.96 7.57
CA PHE A 143 16.25 -5.70 7.90
C PHE A 143 15.88 -6.73 6.83
N VAL A 144 16.02 -6.39 5.54
CA VAL A 144 15.84 -7.33 4.42
C VAL A 144 16.81 -8.49 4.54
N ASN A 145 18.11 -8.21 4.73
CA ASN A 145 19.14 -9.24 4.89
C ASN A 145 18.88 -10.14 6.09
N TYR A 146 18.45 -9.55 7.22
CA TYR A 146 18.05 -10.31 8.39
C TYR A 146 16.88 -11.25 8.08
N LEU A 147 15.79 -10.76 7.48
CA LEU A 147 14.64 -11.61 7.14
C LEU A 147 15.00 -12.74 6.17
N ARG A 148 15.86 -12.46 5.18
CA ARG A 148 16.34 -13.48 4.21
C ARG A 148 17.18 -14.58 4.86
N SER A 149 17.82 -14.30 5.99
CA SER A 149 18.59 -15.31 6.75
C SER A 149 17.71 -16.29 7.53
N ILE A 150 16.43 -15.93 7.76
CA ILE A 150 15.50 -16.75 8.52
C ILE A 150 14.81 -17.75 7.56
N PRO A 151 14.75 -19.04 7.91
CA PRO A 151 13.99 -20.00 7.13
C PRO A 151 12.53 -19.59 6.95
N ILE A 152 12.01 -19.69 5.72
CA ILE A 152 10.71 -19.13 5.34
C ILE A 152 9.53 -19.65 6.18
N TRP A 153 9.61 -20.90 6.65
CA TRP A 153 8.56 -21.50 7.49
C TRP A 153 8.48 -20.89 8.90
N LEU A 154 9.50 -20.15 9.33
CA LEU A 154 9.46 -19.36 10.58
C LEU A 154 8.91 -17.95 10.35
N THR A 155 9.07 -17.40 9.14
CA THR A 155 8.55 -16.06 8.80
C THR A 155 7.09 -16.09 8.38
N ALA A 156 6.65 -17.19 7.76
CA ALA A 156 5.26 -17.46 7.40
C ALA A 156 4.93 -18.96 7.54
N ASP A 157 3.79 -19.28 8.15
CA ASP A 157 3.27 -20.66 8.19
C ASP A 157 1.96 -20.77 7.42
N LEU A 158 2.06 -20.96 6.11
CA LEU A 158 0.91 -21.01 5.21
C LEU A 158 0.12 -22.34 5.30
N ARG A 159 0.47 -23.24 6.22
CA ARG A 159 -0.40 -24.38 6.58
C ARG A 159 -1.52 -23.95 7.53
N LEU A 160 -1.30 -22.88 8.30
CA LEU A 160 -2.30 -22.31 9.19
C LEU A 160 -3.39 -21.58 8.39
N ALA A 161 -4.54 -21.37 9.02
CA ALA A 161 -5.67 -20.68 8.40
C ALA A 161 -5.32 -19.26 7.91
N ARG A 162 -6.10 -18.78 6.94
CA ARG A 162 -5.98 -17.43 6.39
C ARG A 162 -6.15 -16.39 7.49
N GLY A 163 -5.26 -15.40 7.52
CA GLY A 163 -5.22 -14.36 8.54
C GLY A 163 -4.36 -14.72 9.76
N ILE A 164 -3.88 -15.96 9.84
CA ILE A 164 -2.99 -16.45 10.90
C ILE A 164 -1.60 -16.73 10.34
N GLY A 165 -1.53 -17.53 9.27
CA GLY A 165 -0.27 -18.02 8.71
C GLY A 165 0.55 -16.98 7.93
N GLU A 166 -0.12 -16.03 7.29
CA GLU A 166 0.54 -14.96 6.56
C GLU A 166 1.21 -13.98 7.53
N LYS A 167 2.46 -13.59 7.27
CA LYS A 167 3.23 -12.68 8.12
C LYS A 167 3.38 -13.17 9.56
N TYR A 168 3.54 -14.48 9.72
CA TYR A 168 3.52 -15.16 11.00
C TYR A 168 4.50 -14.55 12.02
N LEU A 169 5.77 -14.35 11.63
CA LEU A 169 6.78 -13.75 12.51
C LEU A 169 6.40 -12.32 12.93
N LEU A 170 5.92 -11.49 12.00
CA LEU A 170 5.48 -10.13 12.31
C LEU A 170 4.29 -10.11 13.27
N ARG A 171 3.32 -11.03 13.09
CA ARG A 171 2.18 -11.17 14.01
C ARG A 171 2.63 -11.62 15.38
N TYR A 172 3.59 -12.56 15.45
CA TYR A 172 4.18 -13.04 16.68
C TYR A 172 4.87 -11.90 17.45
N VAL A 173 5.72 -11.11 16.76
CA VAL A 173 6.37 -9.93 17.35
C VAL A 173 5.35 -8.92 17.83
N ALA A 174 4.37 -8.56 16.99
CA ALA A 174 3.32 -7.61 17.35
C ALA A 174 2.55 -8.05 18.60
N ARG A 175 2.19 -9.34 18.70
CA ARG A 175 1.42 -9.86 19.84
C ARG A 175 2.24 -9.93 21.13
N HIS A 176 3.45 -10.47 21.05
CA HIS A 176 4.20 -10.88 22.24
C HIS A 176 5.23 -9.85 22.73
N TYR A 177 5.66 -8.93 21.86
CA TYR A 177 6.71 -7.96 22.19
C TYR A 177 6.24 -6.51 22.13
N LEU A 178 5.17 -6.22 21.38
CA LEU A 178 4.63 -4.86 21.23
C LEU A 178 3.25 -4.68 21.86
N SER A 179 2.68 -5.71 22.51
CA SER A 179 1.33 -5.67 23.10
C SER A 179 0.22 -5.32 22.08
N LEU A 180 0.46 -5.53 20.79
CA LEU A 180 -0.48 -5.26 19.71
C LEU A 180 -1.35 -6.49 19.38
N GLU A 181 -1.90 -7.14 20.41
CA GLU A 181 -2.60 -8.42 20.27
C GLU A 181 -3.78 -8.32 19.29
N GLN A 182 -4.65 -7.32 19.43
CA GLN A 182 -5.82 -7.18 18.55
C GLN A 182 -5.38 -6.85 17.11
N SER A 183 -4.40 -5.97 16.95
CA SER A 183 -3.88 -5.57 15.64
C SER A 183 -3.21 -6.74 14.91
N SER A 184 -2.51 -7.62 15.63
CA SER A 184 -1.84 -8.79 15.07
C SER A 184 -2.79 -9.85 14.50
N LYS A 185 -4.10 -9.77 14.80
CA LYS A 185 -5.12 -10.72 14.31
C LYS A 185 -5.80 -10.27 13.02
N TYR A 186 -5.63 -9.01 12.59
CA TYR A 186 -6.32 -8.52 11.40
C TYR A 186 -5.78 -9.18 10.12
N PRO A 187 -6.65 -9.74 9.26
CA PRO A 187 -6.22 -10.25 7.97
C PRO A 187 -5.75 -9.11 7.07
N LYS A 188 -4.81 -9.39 6.15
CA LYS A 188 -4.36 -8.40 5.18
C LYS A 188 -5.55 -7.85 4.39
N ARG A 189 -5.60 -6.53 4.26
CA ARG A 189 -6.45 -5.82 3.31
C ARG A 189 -5.59 -4.83 2.53
N ALA A 190 -5.59 -4.93 1.20
CA ALA A 190 -4.83 -3.99 0.36
C ALA A 190 -5.49 -2.60 0.36
N ILE A 191 -4.70 -1.55 0.17
CA ILE A 191 -5.12 -0.15 0.35
C ILE A 191 -6.34 0.20 -0.51
N GLN A 192 -6.38 -0.24 -1.78
CA GLN A 192 -7.49 0.03 -2.69
C GLN A 192 -8.82 -0.57 -2.24
N PHE A 193 -8.77 -1.66 -1.47
CA PHE A 193 -9.96 -2.26 -0.86
C PHE A 193 -10.25 -1.64 0.51
N GLY A 194 -9.22 -1.23 1.25
CA GLY A 194 -9.32 -0.56 2.56
C GLY A 194 -10.00 0.80 2.45
N SER A 195 -9.51 1.65 1.54
CA SER A 195 -10.05 2.98 1.24
C SER A 195 -11.37 2.95 0.49
N ARG A 196 -11.76 1.78 -0.06
CA ARG A 196 -12.93 1.60 -0.93
C ARG A 196 -12.87 2.42 -2.22
N ILE A 197 -11.71 2.95 -2.60
CA ILE A 197 -11.55 3.74 -3.83
C ILE A 197 -11.93 2.94 -5.08
N ALA A 198 -11.59 1.65 -5.12
CA ALA A 198 -11.97 0.75 -6.20
C ALA A 198 -13.49 0.49 -6.29
N LYS A 199 -14.28 0.95 -5.32
CA LYS A 199 -15.75 0.87 -5.30
C LYS A 199 -16.42 2.22 -5.57
N LEU A 200 -15.67 3.33 -5.53
CA LEU A 200 -16.22 4.66 -5.81
C LEU A 200 -16.61 4.78 -7.30
N GLU A 201 -15.95 4.03 -8.17
CA GLU A 201 -16.22 3.99 -9.61
C GLU A 201 -16.49 2.56 -10.11
N SER A 202 -17.14 2.47 -11.28
CA SER A 202 -17.74 1.29 -11.93
C SER A 202 -17.21 -0.11 -11.57
N ARG A 203 -18.15 -1.03 -11.28
CA ARG A 203 -17.92 -2.40 -10.76
C ARG A 203 -17.43 -3.45 -11.77
N LYS A 204 -17.07 -3.09 -13.01
CA LYS A 204 -16.83 -4.08 -14.08
C LYS A 204 -15.38 -4.21 -14.57
N GLU A 205 -14.48 -3.31 -14.16
CA GLU A 205 -13.09 -3.35 -14.60
C GLU A 205 -12.26 -4.31 -13.75
N LYS A 206 -11.34 -5.05 -14.38
CA LYS A 206 -10.35 -5.85 -13.66
C LYS A 206 -9.14 -4.98 -13.31
N ALA A 207 -8.49 -5.34 -12.21
CA ALA A 207 -7.30 -4.64 -11.72
C ALA A 207 -6.16 -4.55 -12.78
N SER A 208 -6.04 -5.54 -13.66
CA SER A 208 -5.03 -5.60 -14.72
C SER A 208 -5.42 -4.84 -16.00
N ASP A 209 -6.67 -4.39 -16.12
CA ASP A 209 -7.13 -3.74 -17.34
C ASP A 209 -6.46 -2.37 -17.48
N GLN A 210 -6.28 -1.94 -18.74
CA GLN A 210 -5.82 -0.60 -19.05
C GLN A 210 -6.83 0.42 -18.52
N CYS A 211 -6.35 1.41 -17.76
CA CYS A 211 -7.20 2.42 -17.18
C CYS A 211 -7.34 3.61 -18.14
N SER A 212 -8.51 3.75 -18.77
CA SER A 212 -8.83 4.89 -19.62
C SER A 212 -8.79 6.24 -18.89
N ARG A 213 -8.90 6.23 -17.56
CA ARG A 213 -8.77 7.43 -16.71
C ARG A 213 -7.33 7.92 -16.58
N LEU A 214 -6.35 7.06 -16.90
CA LEU A 214 -4.93 7.40 -16.86
C LEU A 214 -4.35 7.68 -18.25
N THR A 215 -5.11 7.44 -19.32
CA THR A 215 -4.64 7.75 -20.68
C THR A 215 -4.76 9.23 -20.95
N THR A 216 -3.63 9.89 -21.20
CA THR A 216 -3.62 11.24 -21.76
C THR A 216 -4.12 11.17 -23.19
N THR A 217 -5.30 11.71 -23.48
CA THR A 217 -5.68 12.01 -24.87
C THR A 217 -4.72 13.07 -25.38
N ASN A 218 -3.74 12.66 -26.19
CA ASN A 218 -2.99 13.58 -27.02
C ASN A 218 -3.95 14.12 -28.10
N ASN A 219 -4.78 15.09 -27.76
CA ASN A 219 -5.52 15.89 -28.74
C ASN A 219 -4.60 16.95 -29.37
N ASN A 220 -3.44 16.52 -29.85
CA ASN A 220 -2.59 17.27 -30.78
C ASN A 220 -2.38 16.38 -32.01
N THR A 221 -3.45 16.08 -32.74
CA THR A 221 -3.34 16.06 -34.19
C THR A 221 -3.10 17.51 -34.60
N MET A 222 -1.82 17.90 -34.67
CA MET A 222 -1.46 19.02 -35.53
C MET A 222 -1.95 18.65 -36.92
N ASN A 223 -2.83 19.50 -37.46
CA ASN A 223 -3.21 19.49 -38.85
C ASN A 223 -1.94 19.68 -39.68
N ASP A 224 -1.37 18.59 -40.15
CA ASP A 224 -0.55 18.59 -41.35
C ASP A 224 -1.52 18.49 -42.54
N GLU A 225 -2.14 19.62 -42.90
CA GLU A 225 -2.80 19.80 -44.20
C GLU A 225 -2.27 21.08 -44.84
N GLU A 226 -1.53 20.86 -45.93
CA GLU A 226 -1.19 21.69 -47.11
C GLU A 226 -0.60 23.11 -46.94
#